data_AF-A0A2J0LZD7-F1
#
_entry.id   AF-A0A2J0LZD7-F1
#
_cell.length_a   1.000
_cell.length_b   1.000
_cell.length_c   1.000
_cell.angle_alpha   90.00
_cell.angle_beta   90.00
_cell.angle_gamma   90.00
#
_symmetry.space_group_name_H-M   'P 1'
#
loop_
_entity.id
_entity.type
_entity.pdbx_description
1 polymer ?
#
loop_
_entity_poly.entity_id
_entity_poly.type
_entity_poly.pdbx_seq_one_letter_code
_entity_poly.pdbx_strand_id
1 'polypeptide(L)'
;MFGRKFHGSALVYGLIIMTAVAIVLTSILVFITSQTKYALQIHSREQAFQIAESGIDFYRWYLAHQVEGRTAQQVATFWTSGSPYGVGIPYEMEYTDGGVGIGKYKLTVTPPEDGSTSITVKSEGWTYRHSTDIRTLTVRLRRPSWSENAVLANDNMRFGAGTEVFGKIISNKGIRFDGLAHNVVSSAVATYDDPDHGGGNEFGVHTHVAPVDPLPPATVPARTDVFEAGRSFPVASIDFNGVLGDLSFMKSEAQAGRGTYFDNSGVGRQITLLTDGTFDVCTANTYSAYTGYYDGMHTNAILNYQGIVSGGSAPYNGAACVTIACCTSATCAWVQSNNHNKGKCVSKSNYPIVNNGVIFVEDNVWLSGQINTKRISVVAADLANGPAPSVYIPNSVTYTNYNGDDIIGIIGQKNIEIPRNSSNILRIDGALLAQQGRIGREYY
;
A
#
# COMPACT_ATOMS: atom_id res chain seq x y z
N MET A 1 60.18 -37.84 80.49
CA MET A 1 58.95 -38.54 80.07
C MET A 1 58.77 -38.32 78.57
N PHE A 2 58.57 -39.41 77.82
CA PHE A 2 58.75 -39.53 76.37
C PHE A 2 58.08 -38.45 75.51
N GLY A 3 58.89 -37.67 74.78
CA GLY A 3 58.41 -36.92 73.62
C GLY A 3 58.16 -37.89 72.46
N ARG A 4 56.91 -38.35 72.30
CA ARG A 4 56.49 -39.07 71.09
C ARG A 4 56.66 -38.15 69.88
N LYS A 5 57.71 -38.38 69.09
CA LYS A 5 57.87 -37.74 67.78
C LYS A 5 56.83 -38.32 66.83
N PHE A 6 55.81 -37.53 66.49
CA PHE A 6 54.78 -37.89 65.52
C PHE A 6 55.36 -37.91 64.10
N HIS A 7 56.06 -38.99 63.74
CA HIS A 7 56.63 -39.17 62.38
C HIS A 7 55.58 -39.54 61.31
N GLY A 8 54.31 -39.72 61.68
CA GLY A 8 53.20 -39.97 60.75
C GLY A 8 52.32 -38.74 60.43
N SER A 9 52.33 -37.69 61.26
CA SER A 9 51.46 -36.52 61.06
C SER A 9 51.91 -35.63 59.89
N ALA A 10 53.23 -35.52 59.65
CA ALA A 10 53.77 -34.78 58.52
C ALA A 10 53.36 -35.37 57.15
N LEU A 11 53.26 -36.70 57.05
CA LEU A 11 52.74 -37.38 55.86
C LEU A 11 51.24 -37.10 55.66
N VAL A 12 50.45 -37.07 56.73
CA VAL A 12 49.02 -36.73 56.67
C VAL A 12 48.81 -35.28 56.26
N TYR A 13 49.56 -34.33 56.82
CA TYR A 13 49.51 -32.93 56.38
C TYR A 13 49.96 -32.75 54.93
N GLY A 14 51.03 -33.43 54.52
CA GLY A 14 51.49 -33.43 53.12
C GLY A 14 50.42 -33.98 52.18
N LEU A 15 49.75 -35.08 52.55
CA LEU A 15 48.67 -35.68 51.77
C LEU A 15 47.47 -34.73 51.67
N ILE A 16 47.05 -34.11 52.78
CA ILE A 16 45.93 -33.16 52.79
C ILE A 16 46.23 -31.95 51.93
N ILE A 17 47.43 -31.37 52.03
CA ILE A 17 47.84 -30.23 51.20
C ILE A 17 47.90 -30.63 49.72
N MET A 18 48.48 -31.78 49.39
CA MET A 18 48.53 -32.28 48.00
C MET A 18 47.13 -32.53 47.43
N THR A 19 46.22 -33.11 48.21
CA THR A 19 44.82 -33.31 47.77
C THR A 19 44.06 -32.00 47.61
N ALA A 20 44.24 -31.04 48.52
CA ALA A 20 43.63 -29.72 48.42
C ALA A 20 44.14 -28.96 47.18
N VAL A 21 45.45 -28.98 46.94
CA VAL A 21 46.07 -28.39 45.74
C VAL A 21 45.58 -29.09 44.46
N ALA A 22 45.46 -30.42 44.47
CA ALA A 22 44.95 -31.16 43.31
C ALA A 22 43.47 -30.82 43.02
N ILE A 23 42.62 -30.66 44.04
CA ILE A 23 41.21 -30.25 43.88
C ILE A 23 41.13 -28.83 43.33
N VAL A 24 41.95 -27.91 43.82
CA VAL A 24 41.99 -26.52 43.32
C VAL A 24 42.51 -26.46 41.88
N LEU A 25 43.54 -27.22 41.54
CA LEU A 25 44.06 -27.27 40.17
C LEU A 25 43.04 -27.86 39.19
N THR A 26 42.36 -28.95 39.57
CA THR A 26 41.33 -29.57 38.74
C THR A 26 40.09 -28.68 38.59
N SER A 27 39.68 -27.97 39.65
CA SER A 27 38.56 -27.03 39.56
C SER A 27 38.87 -25.83 38.66
N ILE A 28 40.09 -25.28 38.72
CA ILE A 28 40.53 -24.21 37.84
C ILE A 28 40.58 -24.67 36.38
N LEU A 29 41.09 -25.88 36.11
CA LEU A 29 41.13 -26.44 34.75
C LEU A 29 39.72 -26.65 34.17
N VAL A 30 38.79 -27.17 34.97
CA VAL A 30 37.38 -27.32 34.58
C VAL A 30 36.74 -25.94 34.33
N PHE A 31 37.02 -24.96 35.18
CA PHE A 31 36.51 -23.61 35.00
C PHE A 31 37.05 -22.95 33.72
N ILE A 32 38.36 -23.00 33.47
CA ILE A 32 38.99 -22.44 32.26
C ILE A 32 38.41 -23.10 31.02
N THR A 33 38.37 -24.44 30.97
CA THR A 33 37.83 -25.15 29.80
C THR A 33 36.35 -24.86 29.57
N SER A 34 35.56 -24.73 30.64
CA SER A 34 34.16 -24.31 30.57
C SER A 34 34.02 -22.89 30.02
N GLN A 35 34.82 -21.94 30.52
CA GLN A 35 34.80 -20.55 30.06
C GLN A 35 35.25 -20.42 28.60
N THR A 36 36.28 -21.16 28.18
CA THR A 36 36.72 -21.17 26.79
C THR A 36 35.65 -21.76 25.87
N LYS A 37 35.01 -22.87 26.25
CA LYS A 37 33.88 -23.44 25.48
C LYS A 37 32.72 -22.45 25.36
N TYR A 38 32.39 -21.78 26.46
CA TYR A 38 31.33 -20.77 26.49
C TYR A 38 31.66 -19.57 25.57
N ALA A 39 32.89 -19.05 25.63
CA ALA A 39 33.34 -17.96 24.77
C ALA A 39 33.30 -18.35 23.28
N LEU A 40 33.74 -19.56 22.93
CA LEU A 40 33.68 -20.07 21.56
C LEU A 40 32.24 -20.26 21.09
N GLN A 41 31.34 -20.71 21.96
CA GLN A 41 29.91 -20.80 21.64
C GLN A 41 29.30 -19.42 21.39
N ILE A 42 29.59 -18.40 22.21
CA ILE A 42 29.13 -17.03 21.95
C ILE A 42 29.64 -16.55 20.59
N HIS A 43 30.93 -16.71 20.32
CA HIS A 43 31.51 -16.32 19.04
C HIS A 43 30.82 -17.02 17.86
N SER A 44 30.61 -18.34 17.94
CA SER A 44 29.91 -19.07 16.88
C SER A 44 28.44 -18.66 16.73
N ARG A 45 27.78 -18.23 17.82
CA ARG A 45 26.41 -17.73 17.78
C ARG A 45 26.32 -16.40 17.04
N GLU A 46 27.23 -15.48 17.30
CA GLU A 46 27.29 -14.19 16.59
C GLU A 46 27.62 -14.41 15.11
N GLN A 47 28.56 -15.30 14.80
CA GLN A 47 28.85 -15.68 13.41
C GLN A 47 27.64 -16.30 12.72
N ALA A 48 26.95 -17.24 13.36
CA ALA A 48 25.73 -17.85 12.81
C ALA A 48 24.62 -16.81 12.58
N PHE A 49 24.53 -15.79 13.44
CA PHE A 49 23.59 -14.68 13.28
C PHE A 49 23.94 -13.82 12.06
N GLN A 50 25.21 -13.42 11.90
CA GLN A 50 25.68 -12.69 10.72
C GLN A 50 25.47 -13.49 9.41
N ILE A 51 25.70 -14.80 9.45
CA ILE A 51 25.41 -15.69 8.32
C ILE A 51 23.90 -15.66 8.01
N ALA A 52 23.04 -15.72 9.02
CA ALA A 52 21.59 -15.60 8.82
C ALA A 52 21.19 -14.23 8.25
N GLU A 53 21.77 -13.13 8.72
CA GLU A 53 21.56 -11.76 8.20
C GLU A 53 21.95 -11.67 6.72
N SER A 54 23.10 -12.25 6.35
CA SER A 54 23.56 -12.28 4.96
C SER A 54 22.55 -12.96 4.03
N GLY A 55 21.83 -13.98 4.52
CA GLY A 55 20.76 -14.63 3.77
C GLY A 55 19.55 -13.71 3.55
N ILE A 56 19.20 -12.88 4.55
CA ILE A 56 18.14 -11.87 4.39
C ILE A 56 18.56 -10.78 3.41
N ASP A 57 19.80 -10.28 3.52
CA ASP A 57 20.33 -9.26 2.61
C ASP A 57 20.44 -9.75 1.17
N PHE A 58 20.90 -10.99 0.99
CA PHE A 58 20.86 -11.66 -0.31
C PHE A 58 19.44 -11.72 -0.85
N TYR A 59 18.46 -12.12 -0.04
CA TYR A 59 17.08 -12.24 -0.53
C TYR A 59 16.48 -10.89 -0.89
N ARG A 60 16.79 -9.84 -0.12
CA ARG A 60 16.41 -8.46 -0.42
C ARG A 60 17.01 -8.00 -1.75
N TRP A 61 18.31 -8.24 -1.98
CA TRP A 61 18.97 -7.97 -3.26
C TRP A 61 18.34 -8.75 -4.40
N TYR A 62 18.09 -10.05 -4.20
CA TYR A 62 17.46 -10.93 -5.19
C TYR A 62 16.10 -10.41 -5.61
N LEU A 63 15.25 -10.02 -4.65
CA LEU A 63 13.95 -9.44 -4.95
C LEU A 63 14.08 -8.14 -5.72
N ALA A 64 14.96 -7.22 -5.33
CA ALA A 64 15.19 -6.00 -6.11
C ALA A 64 15.49 -6.34 -7.58
N HIS A 65 16.40 -7.27 -7.83
CA HIS A 65 16.75 -7.65 -9.22
C HIS A 65 15.66 -8.44 -9.96
N GLN A 66 14.79 -9.14 -9.24
CA GLN A 66 13.72 -9.95 -9.84
C GLN A 66 12.39 -9.23 -9.96
N VAL A 67 12.10 -8.21 -9.16
CA VAL A 67 10.76 -7.58 -9.17
C VAL A 67 10.80 -6.08 -9.42
N GLU A 68 11.95 -5.43 -9.28
CA GLU A 68 12.08 -4.00 -9.58
C GLU A 68 11.90 -3.75 -11.09
N GLY A 69 11.18 -2.67 -11.42
CA GLY A 69 10.82 -2.33 -12.80
C GLY A 69 9.79 -3.25 -13.46
N ARG A 70 9.37 -4.35 -12.82
CA ARG A 70 8.33 -5.25 -13.35
C ARG A 70 6.92 -4.70 -13.09
N THR A 71 6.03 -4.96 -14.04
CA THR A 71 4.59 -4.63 -13.91
C THR A 71 3.93 -5.49 -12.83
N ALA A 72 2.78 -5.06 -12.29
CA ALA A 72 2.05 -5.86 -11.29
C ALA A 72 1.75 -7.29 -11.79
N GLN A 73 1.39 -7.45 -13.07
CA GLN A 73 1.14 -8.75 -13.67
C GLN A 73 2.39 -9.64 -13.66
N GLN A 74 3.55 -9.10 -14.06
CA GLN A 74 4.80 -9.87 -14.08
C GLN A 74 5.22 -10.29 -12.67
N VAL A 75 4.98 -9.45 -11.67
CA VAL A 75 5.23 -9.79 -10.26
C VAL A 75 4.26 -10.86 -9.77
N ALA A 76 2.99 -10.81 -10.16
CA ALA A 76 2.03 -11.87 -9.83
C ALA A 76 2.44 -13.21 -10.46
N THR A 77 2.87 -13.20 -11.72
CA THR A 77 3.40 -14.39 -12.42
C THR A 77 4.64 -14.96 -11.71
N PHE A 78 5.55 -14.10 -11.25
CA PHE A 78 6.75 -14.50 -10.50
C PHE A 78 6.40 -15.33 -9.25
N TRP A 79 5.35 -14.96 -8.51
CA TRP A 79 4.94 -15.68 -7.30
C TRP A 79 4.09 -16.93 -7.57
N THR A 80 3.23 -16.89 -8.59
CA THR A 80 2.24 -17.95 -8.85
C THR A 80 2.76 -19.09 -9.72
N SER A 81 3.59 -18.78 -10.71
CA SER A 81 4.10 -19.73 -11.70
C SER A 81 5.61 -19.68 -11.88
N GLY A 82 6.28 -18.70 -11.26
CA GLY A 82 7.73 -18.68 -11.19
C GLY A 82 8.28 -19.74 -10.24
N SER A 83 9.61 -19.84 -10.19
CA SER A 83 10.31 -20.65 -9.19
C SER A 83 11.22 -19.77 -8.32
N PRO A 84 10.67 -18.88 -7.47
CA PRO A 84 11.47 -18.05 -6.58
C PRO A 84 12.27 -18.91 -5.61
N TYR A 85 13.48 -18.48 -5.29
CA TYR A 85 14.30 -19.18 -4.29
C TYR A 85 13.60 -19.21 -2.92
N GLY A 86 13.68 -20.36 -2.25
CA GLY A 86 13.13 -20.57 -0.92
C GLY A 86 11.62 -20.82 -0.86
N VAL A 87 10.89 -20.75 -1.99
CA VAL A 87 9.45 -21.03 -2.05
C VAL A 87 9.25 -22.51 -2.38
N GLY A 88 8.52 -23.23 -1.51
CA GLY A 88 8.25 -24.67 -1.63
C GLY A 88 9.48 -25.56 -1.34
N ILE A 89 10.65 -25.19 -1.87
CA ILE A 89 11.93 -25.86 -1.63
C ILE A 89 12.89 -24.85 -0.97
N PRO A 90 13.45 -25.16 0.21
CA PRO A 90 14.45 -24.29 0.84
C PRO A 90 15.66 -24.05 -0.05
N TYR A 91 16.15 -22.82 -0.04
CA TYR A 91 17.34 -22.42 -0.79
C TYR A 91 18.54 -22.34 0.15
N GLU A 92 19.59 -23.10 -0.12
CA GLU A 92 20.82 -23.10 0.68
C GLU A 92 22.00 -22.52 -0.11
N MET A 93 22.81 -21.70 0.56
CA MET A 93 24.05 -21.17 0.00
C MET A 93 25.17 -21.19 1.06
N GLU A 94 26.40 -21.36 0.60
CA GLU A 94 27.61 -21.21 1.40
C GLU A 94 27.91 -19.73 1.68
N TYR A 95 28.27 -19.43 2.93
CA TYR A 95 28.78 -18.13 3.34
C TYR A 95 30.31 -18.18 3.41
N THR A 96 30.96 -17.30 2.66
CA THR A 96 32.43 -17.25 2.57
C THR A 96 32.98 -15.99 3.22
N ASP A 97 34.05 -16.14 3.99
CA ASP A 97 34.87 -15.04 4.49
C ASP A 97 36.25 -15.10 3.80
N GLY A 98 36.63 -14.03 3.09
CA GLY A 98 37.86 -14.01 2.30
C GLY A 98 37.97 -15.12 1.23
N GLY A 99 36.84 -15.63 0.74
CA GLY A 99 36.78 -16.74 -0.23
C GLY A 99 36.82 -18.15 0.40
N VAL A 100 36.84 -18.25 1.73
CA VAL A 100 36.79 -19.53 2.46
C VAL A 100 35.41 -19.73 3.07
N GLY A 101 34.75 -20.86 2.77
CA GLY A 101 33.47 -21.22 3.37
C GLY A 101 33.58 -21.44 4.88
N ILE A 102 32.81 -20.68 5.66
CA ILE A 102 32.79 -20.78 7.14
C ILE A 102 31.45 -21.30 7.69
N GLY A 103 30.43 -21.37 6.85
CA GLY A 103 29.10 -21.82 7.21
C GLY A 103 28.12 -21.74 6.04
N LYS A 104 26.83 -21.94 6.34
CA LYS A 104 25.76 -21.88 5.35
C LYS A 104 24.55 -21.14 5.92
N TYR A 105 23.77 -20.55 5.03
CA TYR A 105 22.42 -20.12 5.34
C TYR A 105 21.41 -20.90 4.50
N LYS A 106 20.21 -21.06 5.06
CA LYS A 106 19.05 -21.68 4.41
C LYS A 106 17.87 -20.73 4.47
N LEU A 107 17.28 -20.45 3.31
CA LEU A 107 16.13 -19.58 3.16
C LEU A 107 14.86 -20.42 2.94
N THR A 108 13.83 -20.11 3.71
CA THR A 108 12.46 -20.57 3.50
C THR A 108 11.57 -19.35 3.38
N VAL A 109 10.83 -19.25 2.29
CA VAL A 109 10.06 -18.05 1.94
C VAL A 109 8.60 -18.43 1.82
N THR A 110 7.77 -17.70 2.55
CA THR A 110 6.31 -17.74 2.39
C THR A 110 5.93 -16.68 1.37
N PRO A 111 5.33 -17.06 0.22
CA PRO A 111 4.90 -16.11 -0.80
C PRO A 111 3.75 -15.23 -0.29
N PRO A 112 3.37 -14.16 -1.01
CA PRO A 112 2.28 -13.31 -0.60
C PRO A 112 0.94 -14.05 -0.61
N GLU A 113 0.11 -13.78 0.39
CA GLU A 113 -1.31 -14.17 0.39
C GLU A 113 -2.10 -13.38 -0.66
N ASP A 114 -3.26 -13.89 -1.06
CA ASP A 114 -4.16 -13.21 -2.00
C ASP A 114 -4.52 -11.80 -1.51
N GLY A 115 -4.24 -10.79 -2.33
CA GLY A 115 -4.47 -9.38 -1.98
C GLY A 115 -3.37 -8.73 -1.14
N SER A 116 -2.29 -9.45 -0.82
CA SER A 116 -1.12 -8.93 -0.11
C SER A 116 0.10 -8.87 -1.04
N THR A 117 0.96 -7.87 -0.84
CA THR A 117 2.29 -7.81 -1.49
C THR A 117 3.41 -8.24 -0.55
N SER A 118 3.04 -8.72 0.64
CA SER A 118 3.99 -9.01 1.69
C SER A 118 4.38 -10.47 1.70
N ILE A 119 5.68 -10.70 1.82
CA ILE A 119 6.27 -12.01 1.99
C ILE A 119 6.93 -12.13 3.37
N THR A 120 7.15 -13.37 3.79
CA THR A 120 7.95 -13.67 4.97
C THR A 120 9.15 -14.51 4.58
N VAL A 121 10.35 -14.00 4.86
CA VAL A 121 11.62 -14.67 4.60
C VAL A 121 12.18 -15.15 5.93
N LYS A 122 12.33 -16.46 6.07
CA LYS A 122 13.01 -17.10 7.20
C LYS A 122 14.42 -17.51 6.75
N SER A 123 15.44 -16.96 7.38
CA SER A 123 16.86 -17.31 7.16
C SER A 123 17.40 -18.05 8.37
N GLU A 124 17.90 -19.26 8.17
CA GLU A 124 18.57 -20.08 9.18
C GLU A 124 20.07 -20.14 8.86
N GLY A 125 20.92 -19.60 9.73
CA GLY A 125 22.38 -19.57 9.57
C GLY A 125 23.09 -20.47 10.59
N TRP A 126 24.17 -21.12 10.16
CA TRP A 126 25.05 -21.92 11.02
C TRP A 126 26.49 -21.92 10.52
N THR A 127 27.44 -22.19 11.40
CA THR A 127 28.87 -22.35 11.05
C THR A 127 29.21 -23.82 10.82
N TYR A 128 30.28 -24.12 10.09
CA TYR A 128 30.75 -25.51 9.93
C TYR A 128 31.27 -26.14 11.23
N ARG A 129 31.80 -25.31 12.13
CA ARG A 129 32.33 -25.76 13.43
C ARG A 129 31.22 -26.17 14.40
N HIS A 130 30.06 -25.51 14.31
CA HIS A 130 28.91 -25.74 15.17
C HIS A 130 27.62 -25.79 14.35
N SER A 131 27.45 -26.84 13.54
CA SER A 131 26.31 -26.98 12.62
C SER A 131 24.96 -27.15 13.32
N THR A 132 24.95 -27.51 14.60
CA THR A 132 23.73 -27.64 15.41
C THR A 132 23.29 -26.31 16.02
N ASP A 133 24.18 -25.31 16.08
CA ASP A 133 23.93 -24.03 16.74
C ASP A 133 23.32 -23.02 15.74
N ILE A 134 22.08 -23.30 15.33
CA ILE A 134 21.38 -22.53 14.31
C ILE A 134 20.85 -21.21 14.89
N ARG A 135 21.03 -20.12 14.13
CA ARG A 135 20.35 -18.84 14.38
C ARG A 135 19.33 -18.60 13.28
N THR A 136 18.15 -18.16 13.69
CA THR A 136 17.03 -17.94 12.78
C THR A 136 16.60 -16.49 12.83
N LEU A 137 16.53 -15.88 11.65
CA LEU A 137 15.93 -14.58 11.43
C LEU A 137 14.67 -14.73 10.60
N THR A 138 13.63 -13.98 10.93
CA THR A 138 12.40 -13.93 10.16
C THR A 138 12.07 -12.47 9.89
N VAL A 139 12.01 -12.12 8.61
CA VAL A 139 11.79 -10.75 8.16
C VAL A 139 10.60 -10.72 7.22
N ARG A 140 9.73 -9.73 7.41
CA ARG A 140 8.61 -9.44 6.52
C ARG A 140 9.06 -8.37 5.52
N LEU A 141 9.05 -8.72 4.23
CA LEU A 141 9.37 -7.80 3.14
C LEU A 141 8.10 -7.53 2.34
N ARG A 142 7.97 -6.34 1.77
CA ARG A 142 6.88 -6.01 0.85
C ARG A 142 7.34 -4.94 -0.13
N ARG A 143 6.75 -4.94 -1.32
CA ARG A 143 6.87 -3.82 -2.26
C ARG A 143 6.22 -2.58 -1.61
N PRO A 144 6.84 -1.39 -1.69
CA PRO A 144 6.20 -0.17 -1.26
C PRO A 144 4.85 0.02 -1.97
N SER A 145 3.85 0.50 -1.23
CA SER A 145 2.51 0.77 -1.75
C SER A 145 2.30 2.28 -1.94
N TRP A 146 1.52 2.66 -2.96
CA TRP A 146 1.02 4.02 -3.13
C TRP A 146 0.31 4.51 -1.86
N SER A 147 -0.45 3.62 -1.20
CA SER A 147 -1.23 3.92 0.01
C SER A 147 -0.42 4.09 1.30
N GLU A 148 0.92 4.09 1.24
CA GLU A 148 1.76 4.41 2.41
C GLU A 148 1.84 5.90 2.71
N ASN A 149 1.61 6.72 1.68
CA ASN A 149 1.61 8.17 1.81
C ASN A 149 0.18 8.63 2.09
N ALA A 150 0.03 9.55 3.03
CA ALA A 150 -1.24 10.26 3.20
C ALA A 150 -1.53 11.12 1.97
N VAL A 151 -0.49 11.74 1.41
CA VAL A 151 -0.58 12.51 0.17
C VAL A 151 0.67 12.26 -0.68
N LEU A 152 0.45 11.98 -1.96
CA LEU A 152 1.49 11.89 -2.98
C LEU A 152 1.04 12.62 -4.24
N ALA A 153 1.94 13.40 -4.86
CA ALA A 153 1.59 14.16 -6.06
C ALA A 153 2.77 14.35 -7.01
N ASN A 154 2.45 14.60 -8.28
CA ASN A 154 3.40 15.06 -9.29
C ASN A 154 3.28 16.58 -9.53
N ASP A 155 3.03 17.36 -8.48
CA ASP A 155 2.78 18.80 -8.60
C ASP A 155 3.20 19.61 -7.37
N ASN A 156 3.25 20.93 -7.50
CA ASN A 156 3.47 21.81 -6.35
C ASN A 156 2.28 21.70 -5.40
N MET A 157 2.56 21.53 -4.10
CA MET A 157 1.50 21.37 -3.09
C MET A 157 1.60 22.45 -2.02
N ARG A 158 0.44 22.88 -1.54
CA ARG A 158 0.32 23.75 -0.37
C ARG A 158 -0.59 23.13 0.68
N PHE A 159 -0.11 23.10 1.91
CA PHE A 159 -0.89 22.76 3.09
C PHE A 159 -1.01 24.02 3.95
N GLY A 160 -2.23 24.53 4.11
CA GLY A 160 -2.46 25.79 4.82
C GLY A 160 -2.41 25.65 6.34
N ALA A 161 -2.42 26.80 7.02
CA ALA A 161 -2.53 26.85 8.48
C ALA A 161 -3.76 26.10 9.01
N GLY A 162 -3.58 25.40 10.13
CA GLY A 162 -4.62 24.54 10.72
C GLY A 162 -4.71 23.14 10.11
N THR A 163 -3.90 22.81 9.11
CA THR A 163 -3.79 21.45 8.57
C THR A 163 -2.92 20.59 9.48
N GLU A 164 -3.38 19.40 9.83
CA GLU A 164 -2.64 18.42 10.63
C GLU A 164 -2.58 17.09 9.86
N VAL A 165 -1.38 16.55 9.64
CA VAL A 165 -1.17 15.34 8.82
C VAL A 165 -0.33 14.31 9.55
N PHE A 166 -0.87 13.09 9.67
CA PHE A 166 -0.25 11.98 10.40
C PHE A 166 0.55 11.01 9.51
N GLY A 167 0.36 11.07 8.19
CA GLY A 167 1.03 10.17 7.24
C GLY A 167 2.15 10.86 6.46
N LYS A 168 2.95 10.05 5.75
CA LYS A 168 4.02 10.55 4.88
C LYS A 168 3.44 11.42 3.77
N ILE A 169 4.18 12.47 3.41
CA ILE A 169 3.84 13.34 2.29
C ILE A 169 5.01 13.34 1.31
N ILE A 170 4.72 13.23 0.02
CA ILE A 170 5.74 13.36 -1.02
C ILE A 170 5.22 14.09 -2.26
N SER A 171 6.04 14.96 -2.83
CA SER A 171 5.81 15.51 -4.16
C SER A 171 7.04 15.37 -5.05
N ASN A 172 6.82 15.14 -6.33
CA ASN A 172 7.87 15.26 -7.35
C ASN A 172 8.28 16.73 -7.62
N LYS A 173 7.52 17.70 -7.11
CA LYS A 173 7.84 19.13 -7.14
C LYS A 173 7.89 19.70 -5.72
N GLY A 174 7.64 21.00 -5.56
CA GLY A 174 7.74 21.69 -4.29
C GLY A 174 6.56 21.49 -3.34
N ILE A 175 6.82 21.66 -2.05
CA ILE A 175 5.81 21.63 -1.00
C ILE A 175 5.99 22.83 -0.07
N ARG A 176 4.94 23.63 0.03
CA ARG A 176 4.75 24.61 1.10
C ARG A 176 3.85 24.00 2.18
N PHE A 177 4.36 23.89 3.39
CA PHE A 177 3.64 23.26 4.49
C PHE A 177 3.52 24.20 5.68
N ASP A 178 2.36 24.84 5.84
CA ASP A 178 2.07 25.82 6.89
C ASP A 178 1.23 25.21 8.04
N GLY A 179 1.17 23.88 8.14
CA GLY A 179 0.42 23.12 9.16
C GLY A 179 1.32 22.41 10.20
N LEU A 180 0.85 21.28 10.73
CA LEU A 180 1.62 20.35 11.56
C LEU A 180 1.74 18.97 10.89
N ALA A 181 2.97 18.50 10.67
CA ALA A 181 3.27 17.20 10.10
C ALA A 181 3.92 16.29 11.15
N HIS A 182 3.22 15.20 11.50
CA HIS A 182 3.74 14.19 12.43
C HIS A 182 4.66 13.16 11.76
N ASN A 183 4.75 13.21 10.43
CA ASN A 183 5.55 12.28 9.63
C ASN A 183 6.40 13.02 8.62
N VAL A 184 7.28 12.29 7.94
CA VAL A 184 8.25 12.88 7.02
C VAL A 184 7.55 13.52 5.82
N VAL A 185 7.90 14.77 5.55
CA VAL A 185 7.51 15.51 4.33
C VAL A 185 8.67 15.54 3.37
N SER A 186 8.47 15.05 2.14
CA SER A 186 9.55 14.88 1.17
C SER A 186 9.27 15.55 -0.16
N SER A 187 10.32 16.04 -0.82
CA SER A 187 10.24 16.61 -2.17
C SER A 187 11.35 16.06 -3.06
N ALA A 188 11.04 15.77 -4.32
CA ALA A 188 12.05 15.33 -5.29
C ALA A 188 12.98 16.46 -5.76
N VAL A 189 12.60 17.72 -5.55
CA VAL A 189 13.39 18.89 -5.94
C VAL A 189 14.10 19.50 -4.74
N ALA A 190 15.31 20.02 -4.93
CA ALA A 190 16.04 20.70 -3.86
C ALA A 190 15.46 22.09 -3.57
N THR A 191 15.03 22.79 -4.63
CA THR A 191 14.44 24.13 -4.58
C THR A 191 13.39 24.30 -5.68
N TYR A 192 12.41 25.18 -5.49
CA TYR A 192 11.40 25.52 -6.50
C TYR A 192 10.88 26.95 -6.34
N ASP A 193 10.21 27.46 -7.37
CA ASP A 193 9.47 28.72 -7.31
C ASP A 193 8.05 28.43 -6.78
N ASP A 194 7.73 28.89 -5.57
CA ASP A 194 6.42 28.68 -4.94
C ASP A 194 5.35 29.49 -5.67
N PRO A 195 4.36 28.87 -6.34
CA PRO A 195 3.34 29.61 -7.09
C PRO A 195 2.53 30.59 -6.24
N ASP A 196 2.46 30.34 -4.93
CA ASP A 196 1.69 31.12 -3.96
C ASP A 196 2.53 32.18 -3.22
N HIS A 197 3.78 32.39 -3.63
CA HIS A 197 4.68 33.36 -3.02
C HIS A 197 5.53 34.08 -4.09
N GLY A 198 5.48 35.41 -4.09
CA GLY A 198 6.37 36.19 -4.95
C GLY A 198 7.77 36.27 -4.35
N GLY A 199 8.81 35.94 -5.12
CA GLY A 199 10.19 36.07 -4.63
C GLY A 199 11.20 35.23 -5.39
N GLY A 200 12.27 34.87 -4.70
CA GLY A 200 13.25 33.89 -5.18
C GLY A 200 12.83 32.46 -4.81
N ASN A 201 13.49 31.48 -5.41
CA ASN A 201 13.23 30.06 -5.15
C ASN A 201 13.33 29.72 -3.65
N GLU A 202 12.47 28.82 -3.21
CA GLU A 202 12.40 28.29 -1.86
C GLU A 202 12.88 26.83 -1.82
N PHE A 203 13.10 26.28 -0.63
CA PHE A 203 13.45 24.87 -0.49
C PHE A 203 12.31 23.97 -0.99
N GLY A 204 12.67 22.78 -1.50
CA GLY A 204 11.71 21.78 -1.99
C GLY A 204 10.63 21.42 -0.98
N VAL A 205 10.94 21.49 0.31
CA VAL A 205 9.95 21.52 1.40
C VAL A 205 10.25 22.72 2.30
N HIS A 206 9.32 23.67 2.41
CA HIS A 206 9.46 24.85 3.27
C HIS A 206 8.16 25.21 3.99
N THR A 207 8.24 26.16 4.92
CA THR A 207 7.10 26.69 5.66
C THR A 207 7.20 28.20 5.86
N HIS A 208 6.05 28.87 5.84
CA HIS A 208 5.89 30.29 6.17
C HIS A 208 5.33 30.50 7.58
N VAL A 209 5.16 29.45 8.37
CA VAL A 209 4.88 29.58 9.80
C VAL A 209 6.06 30.29 10.46
N ALA A 210 5.79 31.36 11.19
CA ALA A 210 6.83 32.19 11.81
C ALA A 210 7.68 31.40 12.83
N PRO A 211 9.02 31.53 12.81
CA PRO A 211 9.81 32.29 11.83
C PRO A 211 9.80 31.63 10.45
N VAL A 212 9.57 32.40 9.38
CA VAL A 212 9.59 31.89 8.00
C VAL A 212 10.95 31.26 7.70
N ASP A 213 10.95 30.16 6.93
CA ASP A 213 12.20 29.55 6.51
C ASP A 213 13.05 30.52 5.68
N PRO A 214 14.39 30.48 5.81
CA PRO A 214 15.26 31.29 4.97
C PRO A 214 15.23 30.78 3.52
N LEU A 215 15.66 31.64 2.59
CA LEU A 215 15.79 31.24 1.20
C LEU A 215 17.12 30.48 0.95
N PRO A 216 17.14 29.47 0.05
CA PRO A 216 18.37 28.91 -0.51
C PRO A 216 19.35 30.01 -0.97
N PRO A 217 20.68 29.83 -0.80
CA PRO A 217 21.39 28.62 -0.36
C PRO A 217 21.63 28.56 1.16
N ALA A 218 20.80 29.21 1.98
CA ALA A 218 20.93 29.11 3.43
C ALA A 218 20.86 27.65 3.92
N THR A 219 21.30 27.41 5.15
CA THR A 219 21.14 26.08 5.77
C THR A 219 19.66 25.85 6.07
N VAL A 220 19.14 24.68 5.71
CA VAL A 220 17.77 24.26 6.00
C VAL A 220 17.58 24.14 7.52
N PRO A 221 16.69 24.93 8.15
CA PRO A 221 16.40 24.77 9.57
C PRO A 221 15.62 23.46 9.80
N ALA A 222 15.76 22.84 10.97
CA ALA A 222 15.05 21.58 11.27
C ALA A 222 13.53 21.76 11.33
N ARG A 223 13.06 22.89 11.91
CA ARG A 223 11.63 23.24 12.05
C ARG A 223 10.76 22.13 12.66
N THR A 224 11.20 21.56 13.79
CA THR A 224 10.46 20.51 14.50
C THR A 224 9.12 20.97 15.07
N ASP A 225 8.84 22.28 15.06
CA ASP A 225 7.54 22.89 15.34
C ASP A 225 6.50 22.65 14.24
N VAL A 226 6.95 22.41 13.00
CA VAL A 226 6.10 22.14 11.82
C VAL A 226 6.30 20.71 11.31
N PHE A 227 7.54 20.22 11.31
CA PHE A 227 7.95 18.90 10.82
C PHE A 227 8.50 18.05 11.96
N GLU A 228 7.62 17.43 12.76
CA GLU A 228 8.03 16.68 13.96
C GLU A 228 8.97 15.51 13.64
N ALA A 229 8.71 14.81 12.53
CA ALA A 229 9.56 13.73 12.02
C ALA A 229 10.61 14.20 11.00
N GLY A 230 10.68 15.51 10.74
CA GLY A 230 11.60 16.14 9.80
C GLY A 230 11.13 16.15 8.34
N ARG A 231 12.01 16.65 7.48
CA ARG A 231 11.79 16.84 6.05
C ARG A 231 13.00 16.38 5.23
N SER A 232 12.75 15.88 4.02
CA SER A 232 13.82 15.32 3.17
C SER A 232 13.69 15.80 1.72
N PHE A 233 14.74 16.41 1.19
CA PHE A 233 14.81 16.86 -0.20
C PHE A 233 16.27 17.17 -0.59
N PRO A 234 16.66 16.93 -1.86
CA PRO A 234 15.90 16.21 -2.88
C PRO A 234 15.85 14.69 -2.60
N VAL A 235 14.72 14.05 -2.88
CA VAL A 235 14.57 12.59 -2.92
C VAL A 235 14.31 12.08 -4.35
N ALA A 236 14.30 10.76 -4.55
CA ALA A 236 13.93 10.20 -5.85
C ALA A 236 12.45 10.51 -6.18
N SER A 237 12.17 10.83 -7.44
CA SER A 237 10.80 11.05 -7.92
C SER A 237 10.03 9.74 -8.05
N ILE A 238 8.71 9.83 -7.88
CA ILE A 238 7.76 8.74 -8.09
C ILE A 238 7.29 8.74 -9.54
N ASP A 239 7.36 7.59 -10.21
CA ASP A 239 6.86 7.44 -11.58
C ASP A 239 5.37 7.08 -11.62
N PHE A 240 4.54 8.07 -11.94
CA PHE A 240 3.09 7.89 -12.12
C PHE A 240 2.72 7.19 -13.43
N ASN A 241 3.63 7.08 -14.41
CA ASN A 241 3.33 6.38 -15.66
C ASN A 241 3.21 4.87 -15.46
N GLY A 242 3.88 4.32 -14.45
CA GLY A 242 3.77 2.91 -14.07
C GLY A 242 2.34 2.46 -13.76
N VAL A 243 1.47 3.39 -13.33
CA VAL A 243 0.05 3.12 -13.02
C VAL A 243 -0.72 2.62 -14.24
N LEU A 244 -0.35 3.02 -15.47
CA LEU A 244 -1.02 2.55 -16.69
C LEU A 244 -0.90 1.04 -16.90
N GLY A 245 0.27 0.48 -16.57
CA GLY A 245 0.48 -0.98 -16.63
C GLY A 245 -0.40 -1.72 -15.62
N ASP A 246 -0.58 -1.14 -14.43
CA ASP A 246 -1.44 -1.70 -13.39
C ASP A 246 -2.93 -1.61 -13.77
N LEU A 247 -3.37 -0.52 -14.41
CA LEU A 247 -4.73 -0.38 -14.95
C LEU A 247 -5.05 -1.45 -16.01
N SER A 248 -4.09 -1.75 -16.90
CA SER A 248 -4.24 -2.82 -17.89
C SER A 248 -4.41 -4.18 -17.22
N PHE A 249 -3.62 -4.47 -16.19
CA PHE A 249 -3.75 -5.70 -15.41
C PHE A 249 -5.11 -5.77 -14.69
N MET A 250 -5.54 -4.69 -14.04
CA MET A 250 -6.84 -4.59 -13.37
C MET A 250 -8.02 -4.84 -14.32
N LYS A 251 -7.96 -4.32 -15.56
CA LYS A 251 -8.95 -4.63 -16.60
C LYS A 251 -9.00 -6.12 -16.90
N SER A 252 -7.84 -6.74 -17.11
CA SER A 252 -7.76 -8.17 -17.44
C SER A 252 -8.31 -9.06 -16.32
N GLU A 253 -8.08 -8.69 -15.06
CA GLU A 253 -8.57 -9.40 -13.88
C GLU A 253 -10.11 -9.27 -13.75
N ALA A 254 -10.66 -8.08 -13.99
CA ALA A 254 -12.11 -7.88 -14.01
C ALA A 254 -12.79 -8.71 -15.12
N GLN A 255 -12.17 -8.81 -16.30
CA GLN A 255 -12.66 -9.64 -17.41
C GLN A 255 -12.52 -11.14 -17.14
N ALA A 256 -11.50 -11.55 -16.38
CA ALA A 256 -11.27 -12.93 -15.96
C ALA A 256 -12.20 -13.40 -14.82
N GLY A 257 -13.14 -12.56 -14.37
CA GLY A 257 -14.08 -12.88 -13.30
C GLY A 257 -13.57 -12.62 -11.88
N ARG A 258 -12.36 -12.05 -11.72
CA ARG A 258 -11.87 -11.52 -10.43
C ARG A 258 -12.39 -10.09 -10.19
N GLY A 259 -13.68 -9.89 -10.46
CA GLY A 259 -14.29 -8.57 -10.46
C GLY A 259 -15.49 -8.47 -11.40
N THR A 260 -15.77 -7.25 -11.85
CA THR A 260 -16.82 -6.96 -12.84
C THR A 260 -16.30 -5.91 -13.81
N TYR A 261 -16.41 -6.20 -15.10
CA TYR A 261 -16.01 -5.29 -16.18
C TYR A 261 -17.24 -4.65 -16.82
N PHE A 262 -17.18 -3.33 -17.04
CA PHE A 262 -18.14 -2.55 -17.78
C PHE A 262 -17.44 -1.82 -18.92
N ASP A 263 -18.02 -1.94 -20.11
CA ASP A 263 -17.58 -1.25 -21.31
C ASP A 263 -17.89 0.26 -21.28
N ASN A 264 -17.61 0.92 -22.39
CA ASN A 264 -17.86 2.34 -22.62
C ASN A 264 -19.31 2.67 -23.06
N SER A 265 -20.31 1.82 -22.76
CA SER A 265 -21.68 2.14 -23.12
C SER A 265 -22.20 3.36 -22.36
N GLY A 266 -22.84 4.31 -23.04
CA GLY A 266 -23.40 5.50 -22.40
C GLY A 266 -22.33 6.57 -22.14
N VAL A 267 -22.33 7.14 -20.93
CA VAL A 267 -21.33 8.12 -20.46
C VAL A 267 -20.67 7.68 -19.14
N GLY A 268 -20.83 6.41 -18.78
CA GLY A 268 -20.32 5.84 -17.54
C GLY A 268 -21.30 4.99 -16.74
N ARG A 269 -20.95 4.76 -15.48
CA ARG A 269 -21.72 3.94 -14.52
C ARG A 269 -21.93 4.70 -13.22
N GLN A 270 -23.16 4.75 -12.75
CA GLN A 270 -23.42 5.00 -11.33
C GLN A 270 -23.24 3.69 -10.58
N ILE A 271 -22.38 3.67 -9.57
CA ILE A 271 -22.13 2.52 -8.70
C ILE A 271 -22.49 2.90 -7.26
N THR A 272 -23.34 2.08 -6.64
CA THR A 272 -23.66 2.20 -5.22
C THR A 272 -23.28 0.90 -4.51
N LEU A 273 -22.25 0.99 -3.67
CA LEU A 273 -21.76 -0.12 -2.84
C LEU A 273 -22.75 -0.41 -1.70
N LEU A 274 -23.03 -1.69 -1.46
CA LEU A 274 -23.98 -2.13 -0.45
C LEU A 274 -23.31 -3.03 0.62
N THR A 275 -23.86 -2.99 1.83
CA THR A 275 -23.34 -3.73 2.99
C THR A 275 -23.71 -5.22 3.01
N ASP A 276 -24.53 -5.67 2.07
CA ASP A 276 -24.85 -7.08 1.84
C ASP A 276 -23.79 -7.81 0.97
N GLY A 277 -22.71 -7.10 0.61
CA GLY A 277 -21.65 -7.64 -0.22
C GLY A 277 -21.96 -7.60 -1.72
N THR A 278 -22.94 -6.80 -2.13
CA THR A 278 -23.26 -6.52 -3.53
C THR A 278 -23.07 -5.03 -3.86
N PHE A 279 -23.23 -4.67 -5.13
CA PHE A 279 -23.33 -3.28 -5.55
C PHE A 279 -24.40 -3.13 -6.62
N ASP A 280 -25.11 -2.00 -6.56
CA ASP A 280 -26.04 -1.58 -7.59
C ASP A 280 -25.29 -0.80 -8.66
N VAL A 281 -25.67 -1.01 -9.92
CA VAL A 281 -25.14 -0.27 -11.07
C VAL A 281 -26.25 0.19 -12.00
N CYS A 282 -26.09 1.40 -12.52
CA CYS A 282 -26.91 1.94 -13.60
C CYS A 282 -26.02 2.56 -14.68
N THR A 283 -26.34 2.32 -15.94
CA THR A 283 -25.65 2.96 -17.07
C THR A 283 -26.13 4.39 -17.22
N ALA A 284 -25.23 5.35 -17.00
CA ALA A 284 -25.52 6.76 -17.21
C ALA A 284 -25.66 7.02 -18.72
N ASN A 285 -26.72 7.72 -19.12
CA ASN A 285 -26.96 8.05 -20.53
C ASN A 285 -26.47 9.45 -20.87
N THR A 286 -26.76 10.44 -20.03
CA THR A 286 -26.19 11.79 -20.12
C THR A 286 -25.90 12.36 -18.73
N TYR A 287 -24.98 13.33 -18.66
CA TYR A 287 -24.64 14.03 -17.42
C TYR A 287 -24.41 15.53 -17.70
N SER A 288 -24.48 16.35 -16.65
CA SER A 288 -24.24 17.79 -16.70
C SER A 288 -22.74 18.08 -16.85
N ALA A 289 -22.25 18.05 -18.09
CA ALA A 289 -20.85 18.36 -18.44
C ALA A 289 -20.64 19.86 -18.68
N TYR A 290 -19.41 20.35 -18.45
CA TYR A 290 -18.97 21.71 -18.77
C TYR A 290 -18.96 21.97 -20.29
N THR A 291 -19.69 22.97 -20.78
CA THR A 291 -19.81 23.28 -22.23
C THR A 291 -19.18 24.62 -22.65
N GLY A 292 -18.31 25.21 -21.83
CA GLY A 292 -17.40 26.29 -22.27
C GLY A 292 -18.01 27.67 -22.54
N TYR A 293 -19.30 27.88 -22.30
CA TYR A 293 -19.96 29.16 -22.55
C TYR A 293 -20.94 29.47 -21.41
N TYR A 294 -20.54 30.36 -20.50
CA TYR A 294 -21.36 30.93 -19.42
C TYR A 294 -22.38 29.98 -18.78
N ASP A 295 -21.92 29.04 -17.97
CA ASP A 295 -22.82 28.54 -16.93
C ASP A 295 -22.09 28.08 -15.67
N GLY A 296 -22.20 28.87 -14.61
CA GLY A 296 -21.86 28.44 -13.27
C GLY A 296 -22.89 27.43 -12.72
N MET A 297 -23.37 26.47 -13.52
CA MET A 297 -24.33 25.41 -13.15
C MET A 297 -23.87 23.99 -13.54
N HIS A 298 -22.66 23.79 -14.07
CA HIS A 298 -22.16 22.44 -14.31
C HIS A 298 -21.99 21.70 -12.98
N THR A 299 -22.70 20.59 -12.85
CA THR A 299 -22.74 19.81 -11.59
C THR A 299 -21.97 18.51 -11.70
N ASN A 300 -21.61 18.07 -12.92
CA ASN A 300 -21.17 16.71 -13.19
C ASN A 300 -22.16 15.65 -12.67
N ALA A 301 -23.44 16.02 -12.51
CA ALA A 301 -24.50 15.13 -12.09
C ALA A 301 -25.06 14.33 -13.27
N ILE A 302 -25.42 13.07 -13.04
CA ILE A 302 -26.15 12.27 -14.03
C ILE A 302 -27.55 12.87 -14.23
N LEU A 303 -27.97 13.02 -15.49
CA LEU A 303 -29.28 13.58 -15.85
C LEU A 303 -30.31 12.49 -16.14
N ASN A 304 -29.88 11.37 -16.71
CA ASN A 304 -30.72 10.21 -17.01
C ASN A 304 -29.88 8.95 -17.26
N TYR A 305 -30.55 7.81 -17.26
CA TYR A 305 -29.98 6.46 -17.33
C TYR A 305 -30.56 5.70 -18.50
N GLN A 306 -29.75 4.81 -19.06
CA GLN A 306 -30.21 3.80 -20.01
C GLN A 306 -30.91 2.68 -19.24
N GLY A 307 -32.01 2.18 -19.80
CA GLY A 307 -32.77 1.09 -19.20
C GLY A 307 -33.46 0.23 -20.23
N ILE A 308 -34.12 -0.81 -19.74
CA ILE A 308 -34.94 -1.72 -20.53
C ILE A 308 -36.36 -1.71 -19.96
N VAL A 309 -37.33 -1.68 -20.86
CA VAL A 309 -38.75 -1.76 -20.48
C VAL A 309 -39.06 -3.17 -19.95
N SER A 310 -39.60 -3.24 -18.73
CA SER A 310 -40.02 -4.46 -18.07
C SER A 310 -41.50 -4.40 -17.68
N GLY A 311 -42.22 -5.52 -17.82
CA GLY A 311 -43.63 -5.63 -17.46
C GLY A 311 -44.60 -4.97 -18.43
N GLY A 312 -44.15 -4.65 -19.65
CA GLY A 312 -45.02 -4.17 -20.74
C GLY A 312 -45.58 -5.32 -21.58
N SER A 313 -46.55 -5.03 -22.43
CA SER A 313 -46.95 -5.95 -23.50
C SER A 313 -45.97 -5.84 -24.68
N ALA A 314 -45.86 -6.88 -25.50
CA ALA A 314 -45.18 -6.77 -26.78
C ALA A 314 -45.82 -5.64 -27.63
N PRO A 315 -45.03 -4.84 -28.38
CA PRO A 315 -43.59 -4.96 -28.64
C PRO A 315 -42.70 -4.19 -27.63
N TYR A 316 -43.28 -3.62 -26.56
CA TYR A 316 -42.55 -2.72 -25.66
C TYR A 316 -41.66 -3.45 -24.68
N ASN A 317 -42.04 -4.64 -24.21
CA ASN A 317 -41.23 -5.41 -23.26
C ASN A 317 -39.87 -5.78 -23.86
N GLY A 318 -38.79 -5.46 -23.17
CA GLY A 318 -37.42 -5.65 -23.65
C GLY A 318 -36.88 -4.51 -24.53
N ALA A 319 -37.68 -3.51 -24.86
CA ALA A 319 -37.22 -2.35 -25.62
C ALA A 319 -36.31 -1.44 -24.78
N ALA A 320 -35.33 -0.80 -25.43
CA ALA A 320 -34.51 0.23 -24.80
C ALA A 320 -35.36 1.45 -24.41
N CYS A 321 -35.02 2.06 -23.28
CA CYS A 321 -35.68 3.25 -22.77
C CYS A 321 -34.70 4.14 -21.99
N VAL A 322 -35.12 5.37 -21.72
CA VAL A 322 -34.38 6.34 -20.91
C VAL A 322 -35.23 6.71 -19.69
N THR A 323 -34.61 6.79 -18.53
CA THR A 323 -35.26 7.14 -17.26
C THR A 323 -34.41 8.12 -16.46
N ILE A 324 -35.03 8.97 -15.66
CA ILE A 324 -34.33 9.93 -14.78
C ILE A 324 -33.87 9.31 -13.45
N ALA A 325 -34.19 8.03 -13.21
CA ALA A 325 -33.90 7.35 -11.96
C ALA A 325 -33.09 6.06 -12.18
N CYS A 326 -32.12 5.81 -11.30
CA CYS A 326 -31.45 4.53 -11.16
C CYS A 326 -32.31 3.61 -10.29
N CYS A 327 -33.15 2.78 -10.90
CA CYS A 327 -34.25 2.09 -10.20
C CYS A 327 -34.50 0.67 -10.70
N THR A 328 -35.08 -0.15 -9.83
CA THR A 328 -35.59 -1.51 -10.14
C THR A 328 -37.05 -1.47 -10.57
N SER A 329 -37.60 -2.55 -11.14
CA SER A 329 -39.03 -2.65 -11.49
C SER A 329 -39.99 -2.32 -10.33
N ALA A 330 -39.61 -2.60 -9.08
CA ALA A 330 -40.40 -2.27 -7.89
C ALA A 330 -40.50 -0.75 -7.67
N THR A 331 -39.45 0.01 -8.00
CA THR A 331 -39.31 1.43 -7.68
C THR A 331 -39.45 2.36 -8.89
N CYS A 332 -39.23 1.85 -10.10
CA CYS A 332 -39.34 2.64 -11.31
C CYS A 332 -40.79 3.04 -11.60
N ALA A 333 -40.94 4.26 -12.13
CA ALA A 333 -42.19 4.74 -12.68
C ALA A 333 -42.51 4.04 -14.02
N TRP A 334 -43.80 4.04 -14.38
CA TRP A 334 -44.25 3.63 -15.70
C TRP A 334 -43.70 4.60 -16.77
N VAL A 335 -43.34 4.06 -17.95
CA VAL A 335 -42.83 4.88 -19.09
C VAL A 335 -43.79 5.99 -19.46
N GLN A 336 -45.09 5.75 -19.27
CA GLN A 336 -46.13 6.77 -19.25
C GLN A 336 -47.07 6.46 -18.09
N SER A 337 -47.30 7.42 -17.19
CA SER A 337 -48.12 7.24 -15.98
C SER A 337 -49.51 6.67 -16.26
N ASN A 338 -50.07 6.96 -17.44
CA ASN A 338 -51.44 6.60 -17.80
C ASN A 338 -51.53 5.31 -18.65
N ASN A 339 -50.41 4.64 -18.96
CA ASN A 339 -50.39 3.49 -19.86
C ASN A 339 -49.47 2.37 -19.36
N HIS A 340 -50.01 1.52 -18.48
CA HIS A 340 -49.29 0.39 -17.92
C HIS A 340 -48.91 -0.67 -18.97
N ASN A 341 -49.56 -0.70 -20.13
CA ASN A 341 -49.22 -1.64 -21.21
C ASN A 341 -47.82 -1.38 -21.79
N LYS A 342 -47.25 -0.20 -21.57
CA LYS A 342 -45.89 0.14 -21.99
C LYS A 342 -44.80 -0.24 -21.00
N GLY A 343 -45.13 -0.82 -19.84
CA GLY A 343 -44.13 -1.26 -18.87
C GLY A 343 -43.41 -0.13 -18.12
N LYS A 344 -42.46 -0.52 -17.28
CA LYS A 344 -41.59 0.36 -16.51
C LYS A 344 -40.19 0.37 -17.12
N CYS A 345 -39.54 1.52 -17.17
CA CYS A 345 -38.16 1.62 -17.63
C CYS A 345 -37.20 1.29 -16.48
N VAL A 346 -36.67 0.07 -16.46
CA VAL A 346 -35.77 -0.42 -15.41
C VAL A 346 -34.33 -0.21 -15.83
N SER A 347 -33.54 0.44 -14.98
CA SER A 347 -32.15 0.85 -15.29
C SER A 347 -31.11 0.25 -14.34
N LYS A 348 -31.56 -0.29 -13.19
CA LYS A 348 -30.67 -0.81 -12.16
C LYS A 348 -30.46 -2.31 -12.29
N SER A 349 -29.20 -2.71 -12.23
CA SER A 349 -28.74 -4.08 -12.07
C SER A 349 -27.95 -4.20 -10.76
N ASN A 350 -27.90 -5.40 -10.18
CA ASN A 350 -27.16 -5.69 -8.95
C ASN A 350 -26.13 -6.79 -9.23
N TYR A 351 -24.92 -6.62 -8.70
CA TYR A 351 -23.79 -7.53 -8.91
C TYR A 351 -23.11 -7.84 -7.57
N PRO A 352 -22.59 -9.07 -7.37
CA PRO A 352 -21.83 -9.40 -6.17
C PRO A 352 -20.48 -8.67 -6.15
N ILE A 353 -20.06 -8.21 -4.97
CA ILE A 353 -18.68 -7.75 -4.75
C ILE A 353 -17.79 -8.98 -4.55
N VAL A 354 -16.93 -9.22 -5.54
CA VAL A 354 -15.83 -10.19 -5.47
C VAL A 354 -14.75 -9.62 -4.53
N ASN A 355 -14.39 -10.37 -3.48
CA ASN A 355 -13.40 -9.93 -2.50
C ASN A 355 -12.00 -9.87 -3.13
N ASN A 356 -11.21 -8.85 -2.80
CA ASN A 356 -9.96 -8.49 -3.49
C ASN A 356 -10.14 -8.26 -5.00
N GLY A 357 -11.37 -8.04 -5.45
CA GLY A 357 -11.69 -7.89 -6.87
C GLY A 357 -11.62 -6.45 -7.36
N VAL A 358 -11.86 -6.29 -8.65
CA VAL A 358 -11.88 -5.00 -9.33
C VAL A 358 -13.23 -4.75 -10.01
N ILE A 359 -13.85 -3.60 -9.78
CA ILE A 359 -14.89 -3.06 -10.65
C ILE A 359 -14.21 -2.13 -11.64
N PHE A 360 -14.10 -2.57 -12.90
CA PHE A 360 -13.44 -1.81 -13.96
C PHE A 360 -14.48 -1.23 -14.91
N VAL A 361 -14.44 0.08 -15.11
CA VAL A 361 -15.34 0.81 -16.01
C VAL A 361 -14.50 1.56 -17.05
N GLU A 362 -14.78 1.36 -18.32
CA GLU A 362 -14.07 2.04 -19.43
C GLU A 362 -14.49 3.50 -19.66
N ASP A 363 -15.34 4.02 -18.79
CA ASP A 363 -15.88 5.38 -18.86
C ASP A 363 -16.08 5.91 -17.43
N ASN A 364 -16.73 7.05 -17.27
CA ASN A 364 -16.85 7.72 -15.98
C ASN A 364 -17.58 6.88 -14.92
N VAL A 365 -17.26 7.12 -13.66
CA VAL A 365 -17.89 6.44 -12.53
C VAL A 365 -18.49 7.45 -11.58
N TRP A 366 -19.74 7.26 -11.15
CA TRP A 366 -20.32 7.97 -10.01
C TRP A 366 -20.40 7.01 -8.84
N LEU A 367 -19.50 7.15 -7.87
CA LEU A 367 -19.34 6.21 -6.76
C LEU A 367 -19.97 6.72 -5.48
N SER A 368 -20.67 5.84 -4.78
CA SER A 368 -21.26 6.09 -3.46
C SER A 368 -21.46 4.77 -2.71
N GLY A 369 -21.77 4.85 -1.42
CA GLY A 369 -22.29 3.73 -0.66
C GLY A 369 -21.33 3.26 0.44
N GLN A 370 -21.56 2.04 0.92
CA GLN A 370 -20.85 1.50 2.06
C GLN A 370 -20.59 0.01 1.84
N ILE A 371 -19.41 -0.46 2.25
CA ILE A 371 -19.05 -1.88 2.22
C ILE A 371 -19.02 -2.48 3.61
N ASN A 372 -19.12 -3.81 3.69
CA ASN A 372 -18.93 -4.56 4.93
C ASN A 372 -18.22 -5.89 4.68
N THR A 373 -17.09 -6.10 5.35
CA THR A 373 -16.20 -7.25 5.28
C THR A 373 -15.82 -7.57 3.82
N LYS A 374 -15.48 -6.52 3.06
CA LYS A 374 -15.12 -6.61 1.64
C LYS A 374 -13.90 -5.76 1.33
N ARG A 375 -13.10 -6.23 0.38
CA ARG A 375 -11.98 -5.48 -0.21
C ARG A 375 -12.24 -5.33 -1.69
N ILE A 376 -12.31 -4.11 -2.20
CA ILE A 376 -12.65 -3.84 -3.60
C ILE A 376 -11.89 -2.64 -4.14
N SER A 377 -11.48 -2.70 -5.40
CA SER A 377 -10.98 -1.55 -6.15
C SER A 377 -11.99 -1.14 -7.22
N VAL A 378 -12.33 0.14 -7.28
CA VAL A 378 -13.17 0.74 -8.32
C VAL A 378 -12.30 1.58 -9.23
N VAL A 379 -12.33 1.27 -10.52
CA VAL A 379 -11.44 1.85 -11.52
C VAL A 379 -12.26 2.45 -12.66
N ALA A 380 -11.98 3.71 -12.99
CA ALA A 380 -12.44 4.36 -14.22
C ALA A 380 -11.22 4.61 -15.12
N ALA A 381 -11.10 3.86 -16.22
CA ALA A 381 -10.00 4.03 -17.17
C ALA A 381 -10.36 3.51 -18.57
N ASP A 382 -10.06 4.32 -19.60
CA ASP A 382 -10.11 3.93 -21.00
C ASP A 382 -8.69 3.66 -21.52
N LEU A 383 -8.45 2.41 -21.91
CA LEU A 383 -7.17 1.95 -22.45
C LEU A 383 -7.20 1.79 -23.98
N ALA A 384 -8.30 2.17 -24.64
CA ALA A 384 -8.55 2.02 -26.07
C ALA A 384 -8.44 3.33 -26.87
N ASN A 385 -7.79 4.36 -26.30
CA ASN A 385 -7.56 5.70 -26.88
C ASN A 385 -8.76 6.66 -26.88
N GLY A 386 -9.82 6.42 -26.10
CA GLY A 386 -10.84 7.43 -25.85
C GLY A 386 -10.42 8.46 -24.78
N PRO A 387 -11.33 9.40 -24.43
CA PRO A 387 -11.05 10.40 -23.41
C PRO A 387 -10.85 9.74 -22.05
N ALA A 388 -9.82 10.16 -21.30
CA ALA A 388 -9.55 9.63 -19.98
C ALA A 388 -10.72 9.89 -19.01
N PRO A 389 -11.40 8.85 -18.51
CA PRO A 389 -12.56 9.00 -17.65
C PRO A 389 -12.18 9.41 -16.23
N SER A 390 -13.17 9.95 -15.52
CA SER A 390 -13.05 10.40 -14.13
C SER A 390 -13.97 9.62 -13.21
N VAL A 391 -13.62 9.57 -11.93
CA VAL A 391 -14.50 9.13 -10.86
C VAL A 391 -15.10 10.37 -10.20
N TYR A 392 -16.41 10.39 -10.02
CA TYR A 392 -17.17 11.40 -9.30
C TYR A 392 -17.70 10.81 -8.00
N ILE A 393 -17.53 11.51 -6.87
CA ILE A 393 -18.01 11.07 -5.55
C ILE A 393 -19.10 12.03 -5.05
N PRO A 394 -20.37 11.87 -5.51
CA PRO A 394 -21.45 12.77 -5.10
C PRO A 394 -21.89 12.55 -3.64
N ASN A 395 -21.71 11.35 -3.10
CA ASN A 395 -22.15 10.98 -1.75
C ASN A 395 -21.06 10.16 -1.05
N SER A 396 -21.21 9.98 0.26
CA SER A 396 -20.21 9.29 1.07
C SER A 396 -19.90 7.88 0.56
N VAL A 397 -18.64 7.51 0.68
CA VAL A 397 -18.09 6.17 0.41
C VAL A 397 -17.44 5.73 1.70
N THR A 398 -18.02 4.76 2.41
CA THR A 398 -17.60 4.47 3.80
C THR A 398 -17.31 3.00 4.06
N TYR A 399 -16.56 2.76 5.13
CA TYR A 399 -16.39 1.45 5.73
C TYR A 399 -17.47 1.22 6.80
N THR A 400 -17.75 -0.05 7.09
CA THR A 400 -18.39 -0.46 8.35
C THR A 400 -17.34 -0.79 9.42
N ASN A 401 -16.20 -1.36 9.01
CA ASN A 401 -15.14 -1.82 9.91
C ASN A 401 -13.81 -1.08 9.65
N TYR A 402 -13.19 -0.54 10.69
CA TYR A 402 -11.90 0.17 10.62
C TYR A 402 -10.72 -0.66 11.14
N ASN A 403 -10.90 -1.98 11.26
CA ASN A 403 -9.89 -2.95 11.67
C ASN A 403 -9.07 -3.51 10.48
N GLY A 404 -9.36 -3.04 9.26
CA GLY A 404 -8.72 -3.46 8.03
C GLY A 404 -9.48 -4.54 7.25
N ASP A 405 -10.65 -5.00 7.70
CA ASP A 405 -11.50 -5.94 6.94
C ASP A 405 -12.18 -5.29 5.73
N ASP A 406 -12.50 -4.00 5.85
CA ASP A 406 -13.08 -3.19 4.79
C ASP A 406 -11.97 -2.37 4.11
N ILE A 407 -11.84 -2.51 2.79
CA ILE A 407 -10.90 -1.71 1.98
C ILE A 407 -11.56 -1.28 0.67
N ILE A 408 -11.50 0.02 0.37
CA ILE A 408 -11.87 0.58 -0.93
C ILE A 408 -10.64 1.23 -1.55
N GLY A 409 -10.27 0.80 -2.75
CA GLY A 409 -9.39 1.52 -3.66
C GLY A 409 -10.21 2.26 -4.71
N ILE A 410 -9.93 3.54 -4.96
CA ILE A 410 -10.57 4.34 -6.00
C ILE A 410 -9.49 4.83 -6.95
N ILE A 411 -9.58 4.48 -8.22
CA ILE A 411 -8.60 4.86 -9.23
C ILE A 411 -9.31 5.51 -10.41
N GLY A 412 -8.92 6.75 -10.72
CA GLY A 412 -9.36 7.45 -11.93
C GLY A 412 -8.18 7.66 -12.88
N GLN A 413 -8.36 7.39 -14.17
CA GLN A 413 -7.34 7.71 -15.16
C GLN A 413 -7.10 9.23 -15.23
N LYS A 414 -8.19 10.02 -15.26
CA LYS A 414 -8.11 11.48 -15.23
C LYS A 414 -8.23 12.02 -13.81
N ASN A 415 -9.46 12.21 -13.30
CA ASN A 415 -9.69 12.82 -12.00
C ASN A 415 -10.43 11.89 -11.04
N ILE A 416 -10.27 12.15 -9.75
CA ILE A 416 -11.26 11.78 -8.73
C ILE A 416 -11.85 13.07 -8.19
N GLU A 417 -13.06 13.38 -8.62
CA GLU A 417 -13.68 14.68 -8.42
C GLU A 417 -14.83 14.61 -7.42
N ILE A 418 -14.84 15.55 -6.49
CA ILE A 418 -16.00 15.83 -5.66
C ILE A 418 -16.88 16.82 -6.44
N PRO A 419 -18.00 16.37 -7.02
CA PRO A 419 -18.81 17.20 -7.89
C PRO A 419 -19.49 18.31 -7.09
N ARG A 420 -19.89 19.39 -7.76
CA ARG A 420 -20.49 20.55 -7.10
C ARG A 420 -21.76 20.23 -6.32
N ASN A 421 -22.55 19.26 -6.81
CA ASN A 421 -23.78 18.79 -6.20
C ASN A 421 -23.56 17.67 -5.16
N SER A 422 -22.35 17.54 -4.62
CA SER A 422 -22.07 16.56 -3.56
C SER A 422 -22.89 16.83 -2.30
N SER A 423 -22.99 15.82 -1.45
CA SER A 423 -23.48 15.99 -0.08
C SER A 423 -22.69 17.07 0.69
N ASN A 424 -23.39 17.83 1.54
CA ASN A 424 -22.79 18.89 2.36
C ASN A 424 -21.78 18.35 3.38
N ILE A 425 -22.01 17.14 3.87
CA ILE A 425 -21.10 16.41 4.75
C ILE A 425 -20.72 15.15 3.99
N LEU A 426 -19.44 15.06 3.62
CA LEU A 426 -18.91 13.96 2.84
C LEU A 426 -17.87 13.22 3.66
N ARG A 427 -18.04 11.90 3.78
CA ARG A 427 -17.03 11.00 4.31
C ARG A 427 -16.55 10.09 3.20
N ILE A 428 -15.24 10.02 3.02
CA ILE A 428 -14.60 9.15 2.05
C ILE A 428 -13.58 8.31 2.82
N ASP A 429 -13.91 7.03 2.99
CA ASP A 429 -12.99 6.03 3.49
C ASP A 429 -12.44 5.26 2.27
N GLY A 430 -11.14 5.36 2.01
CA GLY A 430 -10.53 4.73 0.84
C GLY A 430 -9.10 5.18 0.58
N ALA A 431 -8.39 4.43 -0.26
CA ALA A 431 -7.18 4.90 -0.92
C ALA A 431 -7.54 5.42 -2.32
N LEU A 432 -7.14 6.65 -2.63
CA LEU A 432 -7.53 7.34 -3.86
C LEU A 432 -6.29 7.63 -4.71
N LEU A 433 -6.37 7.36 -6.01
CA LEU A 433 -5.29 7.63 -6.96
C LEU A 433 -5.85 8.16 -8.29
N ALA A 434 -5.39 9.35 -8.68
CA ALA A 434 -5.62 9.89 -10.03
C ALA A 434 -4.31 9.76 -10.83
N GLN A 435 -4.36 9.16 -12.01
CA GLN A 435 -3.14 8.87 -12.78
C GLN A 435 -2.59 10.09 -13.53
N GLN A 436 -3.45 10.90 -14.15
CA GLN A 436 -3.05 12.11 -14.90
C GLN A 436 -3.52 13.43 -14.28
N GLY A 437 -4.66 13.42 -13.59
CA GLY A 437 -5.32 14.63 -13.10
C GLY A 437 -5.20 14.79 -11.60
N ARG A 438 -6.31 15.19 -10.96
CA ARG A 438 -6.33 15.59 -9.54
C ARG A 438 -7.34 14.78 -8.74
N ILE A 439 -7.13 14.81 -7.43
CA ILE A 439 -8.10 14.40 -6.43
C ILE A 439 -8.57 15.66 -5.72
N GLY A 440 -9.86 15.96 -5.76
CA GLY A 440 -10.40 17.16 -5.10
C GLY A 440 -11.64 17.71 -5.77
N ARG A 441 -11.91 18.99 -5.54
CA ARG A 441 -13.04 19.71 -6.11
C ARG A 441 -12.52 20.69 -7.16
N GLU A 442 -13.26 20.89 -8.25
CA GLU A 442 -12.90 21.96 -9.19
C GLU A 442 -13.14 23.33 -8.55
N TYR A 443 -12.19 24.26 -8.74
CA TYR A 443 -12.23 25.65 -8.26
C TYR A 443 -12.13 25.86 -6.74
N TYR A 444 -11.68 24.85 -6.00
CA TYR A 444 -11.34 24.90 -4.57
C TYR A 444 -10.04 24.12 -4.36
#